data_AF-A0AAD7MR32-F1
#
_entry.id   AF-A0AAD7MR32-F1
#
_cell.length_a   1.000
_cell.length_b   1.000
_cell.length_c   1.000
_cell.angle_alpha   90.00
_cell.angle_beta   90.00
_cell.angle_gamma   90.00
#
_symmetry.space_group_name_H-M   'P 1'
#
loop_
_entity.id
_entity.type
_entity.pdbx_description
1 polymer ?
#
loop_
_entity_poly.entity_id
_entity_poly.type
_entity_poly.pdbx_seq_one_letter_code
_entity_poly.pdbx_strand_id
1 'polypeptide(L)'
;ARSRQWTEEVRLLEEEWRCLPVTYEHREREWRNRAVAVPVGKLPFEEAQGLIAYAAKHAQMYWKLAARAEETQTEAKLQSGKKRRVFQPSWDPIIGTEADAGAAGSGDDGEDDEDDDERGDIESDEELLMGGEVDDD
;
A
#
# COMPACT_ATOMS: atom_id res chain seq x y z
N ALA A 1 -35.33 8.68 -11.86
CA ALA A 1 -34.75 8.41 -10.52
C ALA A 1 -33.40 7.71 -10.65
N ARG A 2 -33.34 6.47 -11.14
CA ARG A 2 -32.10 5.67 -11.25
C ARG A 2 -30.91 6.35 -11.95
N SER A 3 -31.11 7.02 -13.09
CA SER A 3 -30.01 7.71 -13.79
C SER A 3 -29.42 8.87 -12.99
N ARG A 4 -30.22 9.59 -12.19
CA ARG A 4 -29.71 10.68 -11.34
C ARG A 4 -28.89 10.13 -10.18
N GLN A 5 -29.40 9.09 -9.53
CA GLN A 5 -28.70 8.40 -8.45
C GLN A 5 -27.34 7.85 -8.92
N TRP A 6 -27.31 7.21 -10.09
CA TRP A 6 -26.06 6.73 -10.69
C TRP A 6 -25.06 7.86 -10.94
N THR A 7 -25.50 8.99 -11.49
CA THR A 7 -24.61 10.15 -11.70
C THR A 7 -24.09 10.74 -10.39
N GLU A 8 -24.91 10.76 -9.34
CA GLU A 8 -24.48 11.21 -8.01
C GLU A 8 -23.45 10.26 -7.40
N GLU A 9 -23.68 8.94 -7.49
CA GLU A 9 -22.74 7.91 -7.01
C GLU A 9 -21.39 8.01 -7.74
N VAL A 10 -21.39 8.14 -9.07
CA VAL A 10 -20.16 8.32 -9.85
C VAL A 10 -19.42 9.60 -9.41
N ARG A 11 -20.13 10.70 -9.22
CA ARG A 11 -19.52 11.96 -8.78
C ARG A 11 -18.90 11.86 -7.39
N LEU A 12 -19.55 11.15 -6.46
CA LEU A 12 -19.02 10.91 -5.13
C LEU A 12 -17.73 10.08 -5.20
N LEU A 13 -17.75 9.00 -5.99
CA LEU A 13 -16.56 8.18 -6.21
C LEU A 13 -15.42 9.01 -6.82
N GLU A 14 -15.68 9.83 -7.84
CA GLU A 14 -14.65 10.69 -8.42
C GLU A 14 -14.01 11.64 -7.40
N GLU A 15 -14.80 12.23 -6.50
CA GLU A 15 -14.30 13.11 -5.45
C GLU A 15 -13.51 12.33 -4.38
N GLU A 16 -13.97 11.16 -3.97
CA GLU A 16 -13.24 10.26 -3.06
C GLU A 16 -11.89 9.85 -3.65
N TRP A 17 -11.89 9.45 -4.92
CA TRP A 17 -10.68 9.11 -5.65
C TRP A 17 -9.73 10.30 -5.75
N ARG A 18 -10.24 11.52 -5.95
CA ARG A 18 -9.44 12.75 -5.99
C ARG A 18 -8.75 13.02 -4.66
N CYS A 19 -9.42 12.78 -3.54
CA CYS A 19 -8.91 13.04 -2.20
C CYS A 19 -7.98 11.93 -1.66
N LEU A 20 -7.91 10.80 -2.36
CA LEU A 20 -7.20 9.61 -1.91
C LEU A 20 -5.68 9.84 -1.66
N PRO A 21 -4.91 10.50 -2.56
CA PRO A 21 -3.48 10.74 -2.32
C PRO A 21 -3.24 11.54 -1.05
N VAL A 22 -3.99 12.63 -0.87
CA VAL A 22 -3.89 13.51 0.31
C VAL A 22 -4.18 12.75 1.60
N THR A 23 -5.17 11.85 1.56
CA THR A 23 -5.51 11.00 2.71
C THR A 23 -4.35 10.05 3.04
N TYR A 24 -3.73 9.43 2.04
CA TYR A 24 -2.58 8.56 2.25
C TYR A 24 -1.35 9.31 2.73
N GLU A 25 -1.05 10.50 2.20
CA GLU A 25 0.03 11.35 2.71
C GLU A 25 -0.18 11.75 4.17
N HIS A 26 -1.43 12.00 4.57
CA HIS A 26 -1.74 12.28 5.96
C HIS A 26 -1.44 11.06 6.85
N ARG A 27 -1.89 9.86 6.44
CA ARG A 27 -1.62 8.61 7.17
C ARG A 27 -0.14 8.29 7.24
N GLU A 28 0.58 8.50 6.14
CA GLU A 28 2.03 8.38 6.05
C GLU A 28 2.72 9.21 7.15
N ARG A 29 2.34 10.48 7.26
CA ARG A 29 2.88 11.40 8.28
C ARG A 29 2.52 10.97 9.70
N GLU A 30 1.28 10.51 9.93
CA GLU A 30 0.88 9.97 11.24
C GLU A 30 1.80 8.82 11.67
N TRP A 31 2.11 7.89 10.76
CA TRP A 31 2.98 6.76 11.03
C TRP A 31 4.45 7.16 11.22
N ARG A 32 4.97 8.12 10.44
CA ARG A 32 6.30 8.70 10.70
C ARG A 32 6.39 9.32 12.10
N ASN A 33 5.38 10.10 12.49
CA ASN A 33 5.33 10.72 13.81
C ASN A 33 5.30 9.66 14.92
N ARG A 34 4.60 8.55 14.72
CA ARG A 34 4.60 7.41 15.65
C ARG A 34 5.98 6.77 15.79
N ALA A 35 6.72 6.60 14.68
CA ALA A 35 8.08 6.06 14.73
C ALA A 35 9.01 6.96 15.56
N VAL A 36 8.91 8.29 15.40
CA VAL A 36 9.71 9.26 16.18
C VAL A 36 9.27 9.33 17.64
N ALA A 37 8.00 9.11 17.94
CA ALA A 37 7.45 9.17 19.29
C ALA A 37 7.75 7.93 20.15
N VAL A 38 8.40 6.89 19.61
CA VAL A 38 8.75 5.68 20.38
C VAL A 38 9.73 6.06 21.50
N PRO A 39 9.43 5.74 22.77
CA PRO A 39 10.25 6.15 23.90
C PRO A 39 11.49 5.24 24.07
N VAL A 40 12.50 5.47 23.23
CA VAL A 40 13.79 4.77 23.31
C VAL A 40 14.41 5.02 24.69
N GLY A 41 14.82 3.93 25.37
CA GLY A 41 15.40 3.98 26.72
C GLY A 41 14.40 3.80 27.87
N LYS A 42 13.08 3.89 27.61
CA LYS A 42 12.05 3.44 28.57
C LYS A 42 11.59 2.00 28.32
N LEU A 43 11.73 1.54 27.09
CA LEU A 43 11.45 0.18 26.66
C LEU A 43 12.75 -0.59 26.44
N PRO A 44 12.73 -1.94 26.55
CA PRO A 44 13.80 -2.78 26.02
C PRO A 44 14.13 -2.39 24.58
N PHE A 45 15.42 -2.41 24.25
CA PHE A 45 15.91 -1.92 22.97
C PHE A 45 15.24 -2.63 21.78
N GLU A 46 15.11 -3.95 21.84
CA GLU A 46 14.51 -4.76 20.77
C GLU A 46 13.03 -4.42 20.56
N GLU A 47 12.28 -4.20 21.64
CA GLU A 47 10.88 -3.79 21.55
C GLU A 47 10.73 -2.39 20.93
N ALA A 48 11.58 -1.44 21.35
CA ALA A 48 11.59 -0.10 20.77
C ALA A 48 11.94 -0.15 19.28
N GLN A 49 12.94 -0.94 18.90
CA GLN A 49 13.32 -1.14 17.50
C GLN A 49 12.19 -1.76 16.68
N GLY A 50 11.49 -2.77 17.23
CA GLY A 50 10.34 -3.39 16.59
C GLY A 50 9.20 -2.40 16.33
N LEU A 51 8.88 -1.54 17.31
CA LEU A 51 7.86 -0.49 17.18
C LEU A 51 8.24 0.55 16.12
N ILE A 52 9.50 0.98 16.10
CA ILE A 52 10.03 1.92 15.10
C ILE A 52 9.93 1.30 13.71
N ALA A 53 10.40 0.05 13.53
CA ALA A 53 10.37 -0.66 12.26
C ALA A 53 8.94 -0.87 11.75
N TYR A 54 8.02 -1.23 12.64
CA TYR A 54 6.60 -1.39 12.32
C TYR A 54 5.98 -0.08 11.83
N ALA A 55 6.19 1.01 12.57
CA ALA A 55 5.68 2.32 12.18
C ALA A 55 6.30 2.83 10.87
N ALA A 56 7.61 2.61 10.67
CA ALA A 56 8.30 2.96 9.43
C ALA A 56 7.79 2.15 8.23
N LYS A 57 7.52 0.85 8.40
CA LYS A 57 6.93 0.00 7.35
C LYS A 57 5.57 0.53 6.90
N HIS A 58 4.72 0.92 7.85
CA HIS A 58 3.41 1.50 7.53
C HIS A 58 3.52 2.85 6.84
N ALA A 59 4.41 3.73 7.30
CA ALA A 59 4.69 4.98 6.60
C ALA A 59 5.11 4.71 5.15
N GLN A 60 6.04 3.78 4.92
CA GLN A 60 6.47 3.41 3.58
C GLN A 60 5.33 2.85 2.72
N MET A 61 4.44 2.05 3.30
CA MET A 61 3.26 1.53 2.60
C MET A 61 2.35 2.67 2.13
N TYR A 62 1.99 3.60 3.02
CA TYR A 62 1.12 4.73 2.65
C TYR A 62 1.78 5.67 1.64
N TRP A 63 3.09 5.87 1.73
CA TRP A 63 3.84 6.61 0.72
C TRP A 63 3.73 5.96 -0.67
N LYS A 64 3.89 4.63 -0.77
CA LYS A 64 3.70 3.89 -2.03
C LYS A 64 2.27 4.00 -2.56
N LEU A 65 1.28 3.95 -1.66
CA LEU A 65 -0.13 4.08 -2.04
C LEU A 65 -0.46 5.50 -2.54
N ALA A 66 0.08 6.54 -1.88
CA ALA A 66 -0.06 7.92 -2.34
C ALA A 66 0.53 8.10 -3.74
N ALA A 67 1.77 7.65 -3.97
CA ALA A 67 2.43 7.74 -5.26
C ALA A 67 1.65 7.01 -6.37
N ARG A 68 1.14 5.81 -6.09
CA ARG A 68 0.30 5.07 -7.04
C ARG A 68 -1.04 5.76 -7.29
N ALA A 69 -1.64 6.35 -6.27
CA ALA A 69 -2.89 7.09 -6.42
C ALA A 69 -2.69 8.34 -7.30
N GLU A 70 -1.56 9.04 -7.18
CA GLU A 70 -1.21 10.15 -8.08
C GLU A 70 -0.94 9.68 -9.52
N GLU A 71 -0.20 8.58 -9.68
CA GLU A 71 0.10 8.01 -11.00
C GLU A 71 -1.20 7.58 -11.70
N THR A 72 -2.09 6.87 -11.01
CA THR A 72 -3.38 6.44 -11.59
C THR A 72 -4.35 7.59 -11.88
N GLN A 73 -4.26 8.72 -11.16
CA GLN A 73 -5.01 9.93 -11.49
C GLN A 73 -4.48 10.65 -12.74
N THR A 74 -3.17 10.62 -12.95
CA THR A 74 -2.50 11.39 -14.01
C THR A 74 -2.24 10.59 -15.29
N GLU A 75 -2.27 9.26 -15.21
CA GLU A 75 -2.06 8.39 -16.36
C GLU A 75 -3.28 8.38 -17.29
N ALA A 76 -3.06 8.75 -18.55
CA ALA A 76 -4.07 8.58 -19.59
C ALA A 76 -4.36 7.08 -19.78
N LYS A 77 -5.56 6.64 -19.39
CA LYS A 77 -6.03 5.24 -19.36
C LYS A 77 -6.17 4.56 -20.74
N LEU A 78 -5.43 5.01 -21.76
CA LEU A 78 -5.58 4.61 -23.16
C LEU A 78 -4.35 3.96 -23.80
N GLN A 79 -3.30 3.59 -23.05
CA GLN A 79 -2.18 2.87 -23.65
C GLN A 79 -1.82 1.59 -22.89
N SER A 80 -2.40 0.49 -23.36
CA SER A 80 -1.85 -0.85 -23.23
C SER A 80 -0.34 -0.81 -23.54
N GLY A 81 0.52 -1.09 -22.55
CA GLY A 81 1.94 -1.38 -22.77
C GLY A 81 3.00 -0.44 -22.17
N LYS A 82 2.74 0.31 -21.09
CA LYS A 82 3.81 1.06 -20.40
C LYS A 82 4.54 0.22 -19.35
N LYS A 83 5.86 0.11 -19.51
CA LYS A 83 6.77 -0.55 -18.56
C LYS A 83 6.81 0.23 -17.24
N ARG A 84 6.56 -0.47 -16.13
CA ARG A 84 6.62 0.04 -14.75
C ARG A 84 8.01 0.63 -14.49
N ARG A 85 8.13 1.94 -14.25
CA ARG A 85 9.40 2.55 -13.81
C ARG A 85 9.65 2.14 -12.35
N VAL A 86 10.71 1.40 -12.11
CA VAL A 86 11.20 1.11 -10.76
C VAL A 86 11.87 2.39 -10.23
N PHE A 87 11.24 3.06 -9.27
CA PHE A 87 11.81 4.23 -8.60
C PHE A 87 12.50 3.80 -7.29
N GLN A 88 13.81 4.03 -7.20
CA GLN A 88 14.58 3.85 -5.97
C GLN A 88 14.63 5.17 -5.19
N PRO A 89 14.13 5.22 -3.93
CA PRO A 89 14.24 6.43 -3.12
C PRO A 89 15.71 6.65 -2.71
N SER A 90 16.26 7.80 -3.07
CA SER A 90 17.52 8.31 -2.51
C SER A 90 17.23 8.86 -1.11
N TRP A 91 17.50 8.06 -0.10
CA TRP A 91 17.55 8.56 1.28
C TRP A 91 18.87 9.31 1.44
N ASP A 92 18.80 10.63 1.61
CA ASP A 92 19.93 11.36 2.18
C ASP A 92 20.11 10.85 3.62
N PRO A 93 21.26 10.27 3.96
CA PRO A 93 21.52 9.82 5.31
C PRO A 93 21.53 11.05 6.23
N ILE A 94 20.52 11.15 7.08
CA ILE A 94 20.59 12.05 8.24
C ILE A 94 21.70 11.49 9.13
N ILE A 95 22.84 12.18 9.02
CA ILE A 95 24.14 11.92 9.62
C ILE A 95 24.08 11.26 11.00
N GLY A 96 24.70 10.08 11.08
CA GLY A 96 25.29 9.50 12.29
C GLY A 96 26.66 8.94 11.90
N THR A 97 27.65 9.81 11.77
CA THR A 97 29.06 9.45 11.62
C THR A 97 29.51 8.64 12.84
N GLU A 98 29.85 7.35 12.67
CA GLU A 98 31.07 6.72 13.19
C GLU A 98 31.46 5.56 12.25
N ALA A 99 32.74 5.49 11.96
CA ALA A 99 33.34 4.65 10.94
C ALA A 99 33.45 3.18 11.37
N ASP A 100 33.23 2.26 10.44
CA ASP A 100 34.15 1.12 10.29
C ASP A 100 34.26 0.75 8.80
N ALA A 101 35.49 0.72 8.31
CA ALA A 101 35.83 0.43 6.93
C ALA A 101 36.30 -1.03 6.87
N GLY A 102 35.58 -1.89 6.15
CA GLY A 102 36.00 -3.28 6.03
C GLY A 102 35.28 -4.11 4.97
N ALA A 103 35.97 -4.32 3.87
CA ALA A 103 35.83 -5.42 2.89
C ALA A 103 34.70 -5.36 1.86
N ALA A 104 35.11 -4.97 0.64
CA ALA A 104 34.47 -5.29 -0.61
C ALA A 104 34.32 -6.81 -0.83
N GLY A 105 33.14 -7.23 -1.29
CA GLY A 105 32.87 -8.55 -1.86
C GLY A 105 31.97 -8.37 -3.09
N SER A 106 32.58 -8.51 -4.25
CA SER A 106 31.97 -8.44 -5.57
C SER A 106 31.23 -9.72 -5.93
N GLY A 107 30.02 -9.59 -6.47
CA GLY A 107 29.36 -10.56 -7.36
C GLY A 107 28.48 -11.61 -6.68
N ASP A 108 27.19 -11.61 -6.99
CA ASP A 108 26.62 -12.61 -7.91
C ASP A 108 25.19 -12.22 -8.31
N ASP A 109 24.89 -12.49 -9.56
CA ASP A 109 23.65 -12.27 -10.30
C ASP A 109 22.66 -13.39 -9.94
N GLY A 110 21.41 -13.05 -9.66
CA GLY A 110 20.42 -14.02 -9.18
C GLY A 110 19.04 -13.40 -9.13
N GLU A 111 18.51 -13.12 -10.32
CA GLU A 111 17.08 -12.94 -10.57
C GLU A 111 16.33 -14.18 -10.06
N ASP A 112 15.52 -14.02 -9.02
CA ASP A 112 14.48 -14.99 -8.64
C ASP A 112 13.17 -14.22 -8.55
N ASP A 113 12.59 -14.03 -9.74
CA ASP A 113 11.28 -13.46 -10.00
C ASP A 113 10.28 -14.63 -9.95
N GLU A 114 9.84 -15.01 -8.75
CA GLU A 114 8.70 -15.90 -8.58
C GLU A 114 7.41 -15.07 -8.65
N ASP A 115 6.94 -14.90 -9.88
CA ASP A 115 5.55 -14.60 -10.23
C ASP A 115 4.62 -15.69 -9.66
N ASP A 116 4.07 -15.47 -8.47
CA ASP A 116 2.94 -16.24 -7.95
C ASP A 116 1.62 -15.61 -8.41
N ASP A 117 1.32 -15.81 -9.69
CA ASP A 117 0.05 -15.53 -10.36
C ASP A 117 -1.00 -16.61 -9.97
N GLU A 118 -1.38 -16.70 -8.69
CA GLU A 118 -2.52 -17.54 -8.28
C GLU A 118 -3.84 -16.78 -8.52
N ARG A 119 -4.25 -16.76 -9.80
CA ARG A 119 -5.64 -16.48 -10.21
C ARG A 119 -6.55 -17.61 -9.70
N GLY A 120 -7.03 -17.47 -8.47
CA GLY A 120 -8.21 -18.19 -8.00
C GLY A 120 -9.47 -17.63 -8.66
N ASP A 121 -9.99 -18.35 -9.65
CA ASP A 121 -11.37 -18.23 -10.14
C ASP A 121 -12.34 -18.32 -8.94
N ILE A 122 -12.94 -17.19 -8.56
CA ILE A 122 -14.13 -17.19 -7.71
C ILE A 122 -15.32 -17.25 -8.65
N GLU A 123 -15.67 -18.46 -9.08
CA GLU A 123 -17.00 -18.78 -9.58
C GLU A 123 -17.97 -18.66 -8.39
N SER A 124 -18.43 -17.44 -8.12
CA SER A 124 -19.54 -17.17 -7.21
C SER A 124 -20.83 -17.60 -7.89
N ASP A 125 -21.09 -18.91 -7.93
CA ASP A 125 -22.39 -19.46 -8.30
C ASP A 125 -23.36 -19.34 -7.12
N GLU A 126 -23.92 -18.14 -6.96
CA GLU A 126 -25.08 -17.90 -6.12
C GLU A 126 -26.33 -18.43 -6.85
N GLU A 127 -26.49 -19.76 -6.90
CA GLU A 127 -27.71 -20.39 -7.41
C GLU A 127 -28.82 -20.30 -6.36
N LEU A 128 -29.63 -19.28 -6.59
CA LEU A 128 -30.95 -19.01 -6.05
C LEU A 128 -31.88 -20.22 -6.27
N LEU A 129 -32.10 -21.05 -5.24
CA LEU A 129 -33.15 -22.08 -5.26
C LEU A 129 -34.17 -21.91 -4.12
N MET A 130 -35.24 -21.21 -4.50
CA MET A 130 -36.66 -21.42 -4.20
C MET A 130 -37.12 -21.91 -2.81
N GLY A 131 -38.15 -21.20 -2.34
CA GLY A 131 -39.00 -21.57 -1.23
C GLY A 131 -39.48 -23.03 -1.25
N GLY A 132 -39.47 -23.59 -0.05
CA GLY A 132 -40.13 -24.84 0.30
C GLY A 132 -40.75 -24.63 1.68
N GLU A 133 -42.06 -24.41 1.68
CA GLU A 133 -42.98 -24.54 2.80
C GLU A 133 -42.72 -25.87 3.54
N VAL A 134 -42.48 -25.81 4.84
CA VAL A 134 -42.40 -27.00 5.69
C VAL A 134 -43.48 -26.86 6.75
N ASP A 135 -44.64 -27.44 6.45
CA ASP A 135 -45.60 -27.92 7.43
C ASP A 135 -45.00 -29.15 8.14
N ASP A 136 -44.94 -29.12 9.48
CA ASP A 136 -45.25 -30.28 10.36
C ASP A 136 -45.10 -29.85 11.84
N ASP A 137 -46.22 -29.53 12.50
CA ASP A 137 -46.74 -30.13 13.76
C ASP A 137 -47.95 -29.32 14.32
#